data_AF-A0A124G212-F1
#
_entry.id   AF-A0A124G212-F1
#
_cell.length_a   1.000
_cell.length_b   1.000
_cell.length_c   1.000
_cell.angle_alpha   90.00
_cell.angle_beta   90.00
_cell.angle_gamma   90.00
#
_symmetry.space_group_name_H-M   'P 1'
#
loop_
_entity.id
_entity.type
_entity.pdbx_description
1 polymer ?
#
loop_
_entity_poly.entity_id
_entity_poly.type
_entity_poly.pdbx_seq_one_letter_code
_entity_poly.pdbx_strand_id
1 'polypeptide(L)'
;MPEPKPEYITEHQTRLTASGQANKQGIFEILCITAGEGNGWEFPADVLEASLQLWEGAHCFIDHAWLSRSVRDLAGQVIDPIWDADAQGVKATLKAFGPGGQLLTDFGQEVLSEKNPPRVG
;
A
#
# COMPACT_ATOMS: atom_id res chain seq x y z
N MET A 1 -25.29 -0.32 48.98
CA MET A 1 -25.28 -1.60 48.24
C MET A 1 -24.52 -1.39 46.94
N PRO A 2 -23.33 -1.98 46.77
CA PRO A 2 -22.69 -2.09 45.46
C PRO A 2 -23.19 -3.35 44.73
N GLU A 3 -23.53 -3.23 43.45
CA GLU A 3 -23.94 -4.36 42.62
C GLU A 3 -22.76 -5.32 42.37
N PRO A 4 -22.96 -6.65 42.51
CA PRO A 4 -21.91 -7.61 42.20
C PRO A 4 -21.77 -7.78 40.67
N LYS A 5 -20.58 -7.48 40.14
CA LYS A 5 -20.24 -7.73 38.73
C LYS A 5 -20.02 -9.23 38.50
N PRO A 6 -20.62 -9.83 37.46
CA PRO A 6 -20.49 -11.27 37.20
C PRO A 6 -19.11 -11.64 36.62
N GLU A 7 -18.62 -12.83 37.02
CA GLU A 7 -17.24 -13.33 36.87
C GLU A 7 -16.80 -13.78 35.46
N TYR A 8 -17.60 -13.60 34.40
CA TYR A 8 -17.38 -14.30 33.12
C TYR A 8 -16.83 -13.46 31.96
N ILE A 9 -16.38 -12.22 32.18
CA ILE A 9 -15.66 -11.47 31.12
C ILE A 9 -14.18 -11.81 31.22
N THR A 10 -13.74 -12.83 30.48
CA THR A 10 -12.32 -13.13 30.32
C THR A 10 -11.76 -12.27 29.18
N GLU A 11 -11.08 -11.17 29.51
CA GLU A 11 -10.31 -10.40 28.52
C GLU A 11 -9.10 -11.23 28.09
N HIS A 12 -9.17 -11.82 26.89
CA HIS A 12 -8.02 -12.46 26.26
C HIS A 12 -7.19 -11.41 25.53
N GLN A 13 -6.37 -10.67 26.28
CA GLN A 13 -5.36 -9.81 25.68
C GLN A 13 -4.19 -10.68 25.19
N THR A 14 -4.08 -10.87 23.87
CA THR A 14 -2.87 -11.45 23.27
C THR A 14 -1.94 -10.33 22.82
N ARG A 15 -0.68 -10.37 23.25
CA ARG A 15 0.36 -9.44 22.80
C ARG A 15 1.25 -10.17 21.80
N LEU A 16 1.07 -9.85 20.52
CA LEU A 16 1.94 -10.33 19.46
C LEU A 16 3.19 -9.45 19.42
N THR A 17 4.37 -10.07 19.42
CA THR A 17 5.66 -9.40 19.21
C THR A 17 6.27 -9.92 17.92
N ALA A 18 6.64 -9.02 17.02
CA ALA A 18 7.31 -9.34 15.76
C ALA A 18 8.68 -8.63 15.73
N SER A 19 9.68 -9.30 15.18
CA SER A 19 10.99 -8.72 14.87
C SER A 19 11.37 -9.08 13.44
N GLY A 20 12.08 -8.19 12.74
CA GLY A 20 12.49 -8.39 11.36
C GLY A 20 13.77 -7.61 11.04
N GLN A 21 14.58 -8.15 10.13
CA GLN A 21 15.72 -7.45 9.53
C GLN A 21 15.30 -6.85 8.20
N ALA A 22 15.78 -5.63 7.90
CA ALA A 22 15.50 -4.96 6.65
C ALA A 22 16.38 -5.55 5.54
N ASN A 23 15.76 -6.23 4.56
CA ASN A 23 16.45 -6.61 3.34
C ASN A 23 16.51 -5.39 2.41
N LYS A 24 17.66 -5.15 1.77
CA LYS A 24 17.89 -4.03 0.84
C LYS A 24 17.32 -4.28 -0.58
N GLN A 25 16.27 -5.08 -0.70
CA GLN A 25 15.53 -5.30 -1.95
C GLN A 25 14.05 -5.06 -1.69
N GLY A 26 13.36 -4.30 -2.56
CA GLY A 26 11.94 -4.00 -2.42
C GLY A 26 11.59 -2.50 -2.33
N ILE A 27 12.41 -1.61 -2.89
CA ILE A 27 12.08 -0.19 -3.03
C ILE A 27 11.91 0.10 -4.52
N PHE A 28 10.76 0.67 -4.90
CA PHE A 28 10.42 0.95 -6.30
C PHE A 28 9.90 2.39 -6.43
N GLU A 29 10.32 3.11 -7.46
CA GLU A 29 9.61 4.32 -7.88
C GLU A 29 8.37 3.89 -8.67
N ILE A 30 7.21 4.42 -8.30
CA ILE A 30 5.94 4.09 -8.92
C ILE A 30 5.17 5.36 -9.28
N LEU A 31 4.37 5.27 -10.33
CA LEU A 31 3.33 6.24 -10.64
C LEU A 31 2.01 5.69 -10.10
N CYS A 32 1.50 6.30 -9.03
CA CYS A 32 0.32 5.81 -8.32
C CYS A 32 -0.97 6.05 -9.10
N ILE A 33 -1.11 7.23 -9.69
CA ILE A 33 -2.28 7.64 -10.50
C ILE A 33 -1.88 8.84 -11.39
N THR A 34 -2.58 8.99 -12.51
CA THR A 34 -2.45 10.15 -13.42
C THR A 34 -3.77 10.89 -13.55
N ALA A 35 -3.70 12.17 -13.88
CA ALA A 35 -4.87 12.97 -14.18
C ALA A 35 -5.58 12.47 -15.44
N GLY A 36 -6.91 12.56 -15.45
CA GLY A 36 -7.75 12.13 -16.56
C GLY A 36 -8.90 11.23 -16.12
N GLU A 37 -9.37 10.38 -17.03
CA GLU A 37 -10.49 9.48 -16.78
C GLU A 37 -10.01 8.07 -16.41
N GLY A 38 -10.55 7.50 -15.34
CA GLY A 38 -10.26 6.14 -14.90
C GLY A 38 -11.45 5.52 -14.18
N ASN A 39 -11.81 4.28 -14.51
CA ASN A 39 -12.94 3.56 -13.90
C ASN A 39 -14.28 4.33 -13.89
N GLY A 40 -14.51 5.20 -14.88
CA GLY A 40 -15.71 6.04 -14.99
C GLY A 40 -15.70 7.32 -14.13
N TRP A 41 -14.56 7.65 -13.53
CA TRP A 41 -14.36 8.88 -12.74
C TRP A 41 -13.37 9.81 -13.43
N GLU A 42 -13.57 11.11 -13.25
CA GLU A 42 -12.61 12.14 -13.64
C GLU A 42 -11.71 12.48 -12.44
N PHE A 43 -10.40 12.50 -12.67
CA PHE A 43 -9.37 12.85 -11.70
C PHE A 43 -8.63 14.11 -12.18
N PRO A 44 -9.09 15.31 -11.81
CA PRO A 44 -8.42 16.56 -12.16
C PRO A 44 -7.02 16.65 -11.55
N ALA A 45 -6.08 17.27 -12.28
CA ALA A 45 -4.68 17.38 -11.84
C ALA A 45 -4.53 18.16 -10.53
N ASP A 46 -5.26 19.26 -10.36
CA ASP A 46 -5.26 20.08 -9.14
C ASP A 46 -5.78 19.31 -7.92
N VAL A 47 -6.79 18.46 -8.11
CA VAL A 47 -7.31 17.57 -7.06
C VAL A 47 -6.27 16.51 -6.69
N LEU A 48 -5.61 15.90 -7.67
CA LEU A 48 -4.57 14.91 -7.41
C LEU A 48 -3.36 15.54 -6.71
N GLU A 49 -2.91 16.72 -7.12
CA GLU A 49 -1.83 17.46 -6.47
C GLU A 49 -2.21 17.85 -5.03
N ALA A 50 -3.44 18.32 -4.79
CA ALA A 50 -3.92 18.60 -3.44
C ALA A 50 -4.02 17.34 -2.55
N SER A 51 -4.12 16.15 -3.16
CA SER A 51 -4.24 14.88 -2.44
C SER A 51 -2.93 14.31 -1.94
N LEU A 52 -1.76 14.86 -2.30
CA LEU A 52 -0.44 14.25 -2.06
C LEU A 52 -0.23 13.72 -0.63
N GLN A 53 -0.64 14.49 0.38
CA GLN A 53 -0.47 14.09 1.80
C GLN A 53 -1.30 12.86 2.19
N LEU A 54 -2.37 12.52 1.44
CA LEU A 54 -3.20 11.34 1.68
C LEU A 54 -2.53 10.04 1.22
N TRP A 55 -1.52 10.14 0.36
CA TRP A 55 -0.76 8.99 -0.16
C TRP A 55 0.33 8.53 0.80
N GLU A 56 0.83 9.43 1.65
CA GLU A 56 1.87 9.11 2.61
C GLU A 56 1.38 8.03 3.57
N GLY A 57 2.12 6.92 3.63
CA GLY A 57 1.77 5.79 4.49
C GLY A 57 0.66 4.88 3.95
N ALA A 58 0.14 5.11 2.73
CA ALA A 58 -0.90 4.27 2.15
C ALA A 58 -0.40 2.83 1.95
N HIS A 59 -1.12 1.85 2.51
CA HIS A 59 -0.75 0.43 2.40
C HIS A 59 -1.07 -0.16 1.02
N CYS A 60 -0.12 -0.93 0.48
CA CYS A 60 -0.26 -1.71 -0.74
C CYS A 60 -0.58 -3.17 -0.41
N PHE A 61 -1.50 -3.77 -1.17
CA PHE A 61 -1.91 -5.17 -1.06
C PHE A 61 -1.78 -5.87 -2.42
N ILE A 62 -1.53 -7.18 -2.42
CA ILE A 62 -1.37 -7.97 -3.65
C ILE A 62 -2.63 -8.03 -4.50
N ASP A 63 -3.81 -8.12 -3.86
CA ASP A 63 -5.09 -8.27 -4.56
C ASP A 63 -6.02 -7.09 -4.28
N HIS A 64 -6.87 -6.78 -5.27
CA HIS A 64 -7.80 -5.67 -5.25
C HIS A 64 -9.16 -6.10 -4.64
N ALA A 65 -9.13 -6.67 -3.44
CA ALA A 65 -10.35 -7.06 -2.72
C ALA A 65 -10.92 -5.86 -1.94
N TRP A 66 -11.91 -5.17 -2.52
CA TRP A 66 -12.44 -3.91 -1.99
C TRP A 66 -12.90 -3.94 -0.52
N LEU A 67 -13.37 -5.11 -0.06
CA LEU A 67 -13.85 -5.34 1.31
C LEU A 67 -12.90 -6.18 2.18
N SER A 68 -11.76 -6.63 1.64
CA SER A 68 -10.87 -7.57 2.33
C SER A 68 -9.45 -7.03 2.39
N ARG A 69 -9.19 -6.16 3.36
CA ARG A 69 -7.82 -5.73 3.69
C ARG A 69 -7.18 -6.77 4.62
N SER A 70 -6.77 -7.89 4.04
CA SER A 70 -6.15 -9.01 4.74
C SER A 70 -4.67 -8.73 5.01
N VAL A 71 -4.22 -9.05 6.23
CA VAL A 71 -2.78 -8.99 6.59
C VAL A 71 -1.95 -9.94 5.73
N ARG A 72 -2.54 -11.05 5.25
CA ARG A 72 -1.84 -11.99 4.36
C ARG A 72 -1.46 -11.37 3.03
N ASP A 73 -2.21 -10.36 2.58
CA ASP A 73 -2.02 -9.72 1.29
C ASP A 73 -1.25 -8.40 1.41
N LEU A 74 -0.93 -7.95 2.63
CA LEU A 74 -0.15 -6.74 2.87
C LEU A 74 1.25 -6.89 2.26
N ALA A 75 1.57 -6.03 1.30
CA ALA A 75 2.74 -6.14 0.45
C ALA A 75 3.69 -4.94 0.54
N GLY A 76 3.22 -3.79 1.01
CA GLY A 76 4.08 -2.62 1.16
C GLY A 76 3.36 -1.35 1.60
N GLN A 77 4.04 -0.23 1.46
CA GLN A 77 3.54 1.10 1.75
C GLN A 77 4.14 2.13 0.80
N VAL A 78 3.32 3.10 0.45
CA VAL A 78 3.70 4.30 -0.29
C VAL A 78 4.38 5.28 0.67
N ILE A 79 5.54 5.80 0.28
CA ILE A 79 6.30 6.83 0.99
C ILE A 79 6.81 7.88 0.00
N ASP A 80 7.09 9.08 0.49
CA ASP A 80 7.65 10.20 -0.29
C ASP A 80 6.82 10.55 -1.55
N PRO A 81 5.49 10.74 -1.46
CA PRO A 81 4.68 11.11 -2.60
C PRO A 81 4.99 12.53 -3.05
N ILE A 82 5.15 12.70 -4.36
CA ILE A 82 5.42 13.96 -5.03
C ILE A 82 4.55 14.10 -6.28
N TRP A 83 4.28 15.34 -6.67
CA TRP A 83 3.66 15.61 -7.97
C TRP A 83 4.69 15.46 -9.08
N ASP A 84 4.34 14.71 -10.12
CA ASP A 84 5.11 14.61 -11.35
C ASP A 84 4.40 15.41 -12.45
N ALA A 85 5.00 16.53 -12.84
CA ALA A 85 4.42 17.42 -13.84
C ALA A 85 4.48 16.84 -15.26
N ASP A 86 5.46 15.99 -15.57
CA ASP A 86 5.59 15.39 -16.90
C ASP A 86 4.54 14.29 -17.11
N ALA A 87 4.31 13.48 -16.07
CA ALA A 87 3.28 12.45 -16.06
C ALA A 87 1.88 12.97 -15.71
N GLN A 88 1.77 14.22 -15.23
CA GLN A 88 0.55 14.80 -14.66
C GLN A 88 -0.07 13.86 -13.62
N GLY A 89 0.73 13.42 -12.65
CA GLY A 89 0.31 12.38 -11.72
C GLY A 89 1.05 12.34 -10.39
N VAL A 90 0.57 11.49 -9.48
CA VAL A 90 1.20 11.24 -8.18
C VAL A 90 2.27 10.18 -8.37
N LYS A 91 3.54 10.58 -8.21
CA LYS A 91 4.69 9.67 -8.18
C LYS A 91 5.12 9.47 -6.74
N ALA A 92 5.55 8.26 -6.39
CA ALA A 92 5.97 7.96 -5.04
C ALA A 92 6.95 6.80 -5.00
N THR A 93 7.47 6.52 -3.81
CA THR A 93 8.25 5.32 -3.54
C THR A 93 7.37 4.25 -2.92
N LEU A 94 7.33 3.06 -3.50
CA LEU A 94 6.73 1.87 -2.92
C LEU A 94 7.80 1.07 -2.17
N LYS A 95 7.64 0.98 -0.84
CA LYS A 95 8.47 0.15 0.02
C LYS A 95 7.76 -1.16 0.34
N ALA A 96 8.27 -2.26 -0.18
CA ALA A 96 7.76 -3.59 0.07
C ALA A 96 8.01 -4.05 1.51
N PHE A 97 7.00 -4.65 2.15
CA PHE A 97 7.11 -5.36 3.42
C PHE A 97 5.88 -6.23 3.67
N GLY A 98 5.89 -6.99 4.76
CA GLY A 98 4.76 -7.82 5.16
C GLY A 98 4.73 -9.14 4.39
N PRO A 99 3.69 -9.96 4.59
CA PRO A 99 3.62 -11.30 4.02
C PRO A 99 3.65 -11.34 2.49
N GLY A 100 3.11 -10.31 1.81
CA GLY A 100 3.15 -10.17 0.36
C GLY A 100 4.41 -9.45 -0.17
N GLY A 101 5.27 -8.91 0.69
CA GLY A 101 6.37 -8.04 0.26
C GLY A 101 7.42 -8.73 -0.61
N GLN A 102 7.69 -10.02 -0.36
CA GLN A 102 8.60 -10.80 -1.20
C GLN A 102 8.03 -10.99 -2.61
N LEU A 103 6.75 -11.35 -2.71
CA LEU A 103 6.07 -11.51 -4.00
C LEU A 103 6.09 -10.21 -4.81
N LEU A 104 5.77 -9.08 -4.16
CA LEU A 104 5.86 -7.76 -4.79
C LEU A 104 7.29 -7.46 -5.28
N THR A 105 8.29 -7.79 -4.46
CA THR A 105 9.70 -7.55 -4.79
C THR A 105 10.13 -8.36 -6.00
N ASP A 106 9.86 -9.67 -5.99
CA ASP A 106 10.24 -10.58 -7.08
C ASP A 106 9.57 -10.18 -8.39
N PHE A 107 8.25 -9.93 -8.36
CA PHE A 107 7.50 -9.48 -9.53
C PHE A 107 7.97 -8.13 -10.07
N GLY A 108 8.26 -7.17 -9.17
CA GLY A 108 8.80 -5.86 -9.57
C GLY A 108 10.15 -5.96 -10.28
N GLN A 109 11.04 -6.86 -9.81
CA GLN A 109 12.31 -7.11 -10.49
C GLN A 109 12.12 -7.76 -11.87
N GLU A 110 11.19 -8.71 -11.99
CA GLU A 110 10.85 -9.33 -13.28
C GLU A 110 10.35 -8.28 -14.28
N VAL A 111 9.40 -7.43 -13.87
CA VAL A 111 8.85 -6.33 -14.70
C VAL A 111 9.95 -5.39 -15.19
N LEU A 112 10.89 -4.99 -14.33
CA LEU A 112 11.99 -4.09 -14.69
C LEU A 112 13.04 -4.75 -15.60
N SER A 113 13.13 -6.07 -15.59
CA SER A 113 14.08 -6.83 -16.41
C SER A 113 13.54 -7.17 -17.81
N GLU A 114 12.22 -7.09 -18.00
CA GLU A 114 11.54 -7.48 -19.23
C GLU A 114 11.55 -6.33 -20.26
N LYS A 115 11.70 -6.68 -21.55
CA LYS A 115 11.68 -5.66 -22.63
C LYS A 115 10.27 -5.13 -22.88
N ASN A 116 9.27 -5.99 -22.70
CA ASN A 116 7.85 -5.68 -22.88
C ASN A 116 7.06 -6.18 -21.66
N PRO A 117 7.18 -5.52 -20.50
CA PRO A 117 6.47 -5.95 -19.31
C PRO A 117 4.95 -5.81 -19.48
N PRO A 118 4.16 -6.61 -18.76
CA PRO A 118 2.71 -6.43 -18.72
C PRO A 118 2.36 -5.03 -18.18
N ARG A 119 1.36 -4.38 -18.78
CA ARG A 119 0.78 -3.14 -18.24
C ARG A 119 -0.26 -3.54 -17.21
N VAL A 120 0.13 -3.49 -15.95
CA VAL A 120 -0.75 -3.79 -14.80
C VAL A 120 -1.19 -2.47 -14.19
N GLY A 121 -2.51 -2.26 -14.09
CA GLY A 121 -3.14 -1.04 -13.57
C GLY A 121 -4.63 -1.26 -13.35
#